data_AF-A0A0F9S9I6-F1
#
_entry.id   AF-A0A0F9S9I6-F1
#
_cell.length_a   1.000
_cell.length_b   1.000
_cell.length_c   1.000
_cell.angle_alpha   90.00
_cell.angle_beta   90.00
_cell.angle_gamma   90.00
#
_symmetry.space_group_name_H-M   'P 1'
#
loop_
_entity.id
_entity.type
_entity.pdbx_description
1 polymer ?
#
loop_
_entity_poly.entity_id
_entity_poly.type
_entity_poly.pdbx_seq_one_letter_code
_entity_poly.pdbx_strand_id
1 'polypeptide(L)'
;MKRLIIKLAKEYNCPVKFTKKGKLYKRSRKDFENKLKVDPSLGHVEALSEDFIREFQDKVDWISVSYHQKLSEDFIREFQDKVYWPSVSSYQKLSEDFIREFKDKVDWSHVSCYQKLSEDFIREFKDKVNWGFVSCYQKLSEDFIREFKDKVYWPYVSCHQKLSEDFIREFQDKVDWYYVSYEQKLSEDFIRELKDKVDWPSVSHYQKLSAKFRKEFNLTKPDNNWLYKSTKTKLAYIKEHTNYELVDNDTAIIAYKSVRDDGHSVYNFQYHYEIGKTYEAHCDMNIGNENSFGLSSWTLDKAKNYYDKGKIFKVKIMIKDIGAIVHSNQKIRSTKLEIIKLQE
;
A
#
# COMPACT_ATOMS: atom_id res chain seq x y z
N MET A 1 24.66 -15.53 -14.97
CA MET A 1 25.54 -14.79 -15.91
C MET A 1 25.65 -15.41 -17.31
N LYS A 2 26.39 -16.51 -17.55
CA LYS A 2 26.62 -17.07 -18.91
C LYS A 2 25.34 -17.32 -19.74
N ARG A 3 24.28 -17.87 -19.13
CA ARG A 3 22.97 -18.08 -19.80
C ARG A 3 22.28 -16.77 -20.19
N LEU A 4 22.28 -15.77 -19.30
CA LEU A 4 21.70 -14.44 -19.56
C LEU A 4 22.44 -13.73 -20.68
N ILE A 5 23.78 -13.74 -20.65
CA ILE A 5 24.58 -13.12 -21.70
C ILE A 5 24.38 -13.85 -23.04
N ILE A 6 24.22 -15.19 -23.07
CA ILE A 6 23.86 -15.93 -24.30
C ILE A 6 22.47 -15.54 -24.80
N LYS A 7 21.50 -15.34 -23.90
CA LYS A 7 20.13 -14.97 -24.25
C LYS A 7 20.09 -13.57 -24.88
N LEU A 8 20.64 -12.57 -24.19
CA LEU A 8 20.76 -11.20 -24.71
C LEU A 8 21.59 -11.16 -26.00
N ALA A 9 22.70 -11.91 -26.05
CA ALA A 9 23.50 -12.03 -27.27
C ALA A 9 22.70 -12.54 -28.48
N LYS A 10 21.75 -13.46 -28.27
CA LYS A 10 20.86 -13.93 -29.35
C LYS A 10 19.87 -12.84 -29.77
N GLU A 11 19.25 -12.16 -28.81
CA GLU A 11 18.30 -11.07 -29.05
C GLU A 11 18.92 -9.92 -29.85
N TYR A 12 20.15 -9.53 -29.50
CA TYR A 12 20.90 -8.48 -30.17
C TYR A 12 21.65 -8.93 -31.44
N ASN A 13 21.44 -10.17 -31.87
CA ASN A 13 22.16 -10.83 -32.96
C ASN A 13 23.70 -10.62 -32.86
N CYS A 14 24.22 -10.77 -31.64
CA CYS A 14 25.59 -10.50 -31.24
C CYS A 14 26.26 -11.76 -30.68
N PRO A 15 26.89 -12.61 -31.51
CA PRO A 15 27.43 -13.88 -31.06
C PRO A 15 28.56 -13.70 -30.02
N VAL A 16 28.35 -14.27 -28.83
CA VAL A 16 29.31 -14.24 -27.72
C VAL A 16 30.00 -15.59 -27.55
N LYS A 17 31.31 -15.58 -27.30
CA LYS A 17 32.11 -16.76 -26.94
C LYS A 17 32.58 -16.65 -25.49
N PHE A 18 32.67 -17.81 -24.83
CA PHE A 18 33.15 -17.93 -23.46
C PHE A 18 34.38 -18.82 -23.39
N THR A 19 35.31 -18.47 -22.50
CA THR A 19 36.45 -19.29 -22.10
C THR A 19 35.98 -20.58 -21.40
N LYS A 20 36.88 -21.56 -21.27
CA LYS A 20 36.61 -22.81 -20.51
C LYS A 20 36.23 -22.54 -19.05
N LYS A 21 36.69 -21.43 -18.46
CA LYS A 21 36.35 -20.96 -17.11
C LYS A 21 35.06 -20.13 -17.04
N GLY A 22 34.30 -20.03 -18.13
CA GLY A 22 33.00 -19.35 -18.14
C GLY A 22 33.03 -17.82 -18.29
N LYS A 23 34.21 -17.20 -18.45
CA LYS A 23 34.35 -15.75 -18.72
C LYS A 23 34.19 -15.43 -20.22
N LEU A 24 33.64 -14.27 -20.60
CA LEU A 24 33.59 -13.86 -22.01
C LEU A 24 34.99 -13.69 -22.60
N TYR A 25 35.15 -14.04 -23.88
CA TYR A 25 36.32 -13.63 -24.64
C TYR A 25 36.32 -12.11 -24.85
N LYS A 26 37.51 -11.49 -24.80
CA LYS A 26 37.71 -10.04 -24.93
C LYS A 26 37.03 -9.44 -26.18
N ARG A 27 37.08 -10.14 -27.32
CA ARG A 27 36.43 -9.71 -28.57
C ARG A 27 34.91 -9.77 -28.47
N SER A 28 34.35 -10.91 -28.03
CA SER A 28 32.91 -11.05 -27.80
C SER A 28 32.36 -10.07 -26.77
N ARG A 29 33.17 -9.72 -25.75
CA ARG A 29 32.83 -8.68 -24.79
C ARG A 29 32.73 -7.31 -25.47
N LYS A 30 33.74 -6.93 -26.26
CA LYS A 30 33.74 -5.67 -27.02
C LYS A 30 32.57 -5.56 -28.00
N ASP A 31 32.27 -6.65 -28.71
CA ASP A 31 31.17 -6.70 -29.69
C ASP A 31 29.80 -6.58 -28.99
N PHE A 32 29.61 -7.29 -27.87
CA PHE A 32 28.40 -7.22 -27.05
C PHE A 32 28.22 -5.83 -26.41
N GLU A 33 29.29 -5.26 -25.83
CA GLU A 33 29.31 -3.91 -25.28
C GLU A 33 28.96 -2.83 -26.32
N ASN A 34 29.42 -2.98 -27.56
CA ASN A 34 29.08 -2.05 -28.64
C ASN A 34 27.59 -2.13 -29.03
N LYS A 35 26.97 -3.31 -28.94
CA LYS A 35 25.53 -3.48 -29.19
C LYS A 35 24.68 -2.91 -28.06
N LEU A 36 25.07 -3.12 -26.80
CA LEU A 36 24.40 -2.53 -25.63
C LEU A 36 24.37 -0.99 -25.68
N LYS A 37 25.40 -0.33 -26.25
CA LYS A 37 25.46 1.14 -26.38
C LYS A 37 24.46 1.73 -27.39
N VAL A 38 23.95 0.92 -28.32
CA VAL A 38 23.13 1.40 -29.45
C VAL A 38 21.64 1.26 -29.16
N ASP A 39 21.25 0.55 -28.11
CA ASP A 39 19.86 0.34 -27.73
C ASP A 39 19.57 0.80 -26.29
N PRO A 40 18.97 2.00 -26.12
CA PRO A 40 18.53 2.51 -24.82
C PRO A 40 17.47 1.64 -24.12
N SER A 41 16.82 0.70 -24.84
CA SER A 41 15.71 -0.09 -24.31
C SER A 41 16.12 -1.26 -23.42
N LEU A 42 17.42 -1.58 -23.29
CA LEU A 42 17.93 -2.56 -22.31
C LEU A 42 17.72 -2.13 -20.86
N GLY A 43 17.42 -0.85 -20.60
CA GLY A 43 16.96 -0.38 -19.29
C GLY A 43 15.55 -0.84 -18.93
N HIS A 44 14.77 -1.37 -19.89
CA HIS A 44 13.32 -1.45 -19.74
C HIS A 44 12.68 -2.82 -19.48
N VAL A 45 13.32 -3.99 -19.66
CA VAL A 45 12.48 -5.22 -19.69
C VAL A 45 13.03 -6.55 -19.11
N GLU A 46 14.30 -6.71 -18.73
CA GLU A 46 14.74 -7.95 -18.03
C GLU A 46 15.50 -7.67 -16.72
N ALA A 47 15.23 -8.47 -15.69
CA ALA A 47 15.94 -8.41 -14.41
C ALA A 47 17.43 -8.74 -14.62
N LEU A 48 18.29 -7.72 -14.53
CA LEU A 48 19.73 -7.85 -14.58
C LEU A 48 20.24 -8.32 -13.21
N SER A 49 21.09 -9.35 -13.20
CA SER A 49 21.76 -9.76 -11.96
C SER A 49 22.81 -8.73 -11.53
N GLU A 50 22.98 -8.51 -10.23
CA GLU A 50 24.02 -7.63 -9.68
C GLU A 50 25.43 -7.93 -10.20
N ASP A 51 25.81 -9.21 -10.36
CA ASP A 51 27.12 -9.57 -10.93
C ASP A 51 27.31 -9.06 -12.37
N PHE A 52 26.23 -9.01 -13.16
CA PHE A 52 26.27 -8.44 -14.51
C PHE A 52 26.45 -6.92 -14.44
N ILE A 53 25.70 -6.25 -13.56
CA ILE A 53 25.81 -4.81 -13.37
C ILE A 53 27.23 -4.46 -12.90
N ARG A 54 27.82 -5.24 -12.00
CA ARG A 54 29.22 -5.11 -11.55
C ARG A 54 30.22 -5.28 -12.70
N GLU A 55 30.02 -6.27 -13.57
CA GLU A 55 30.90 -6.50 -14.75
C GLU A 55 30.85 -5.36 -15.77
N PHE A 56 29.68 -4.72 -15.92
CA PHE A 56 29.38 -3.69 -16.92
C PHE A 56 29.10 -2.30 -16.30
N GLN A 57 29.63 -2.04 -15.11
CA GLN A 57 29.33 -0.84 -14.30
C GLN A 57 29.57 0.51 -14.99
N ASP A 58 30.44 0.56 -16.01
CA ASP A 58 30.76 1.78 -16.78
C ASP A 58 29.94 1.89 -18.08
N LYS A 59 28.91 1.06 -18.22
CA LYS A 59 28.07 0.94 -19.43
C LYS A 59 26.58 0.89 -19.12
N VAL A 60 26.20 0.56 -17.88
CA VAL A 60 24.81 0.58 -17.43
C VAL A 60 24.34 2.02 -17.17
N ASP A 61 23.06 2.26 -17.40
CA ASP A 61 22.40 3.47 -16.89
C ASP A 61 22.04 3.25 -15.41
N TRP A 62 22.72 3.98 -14.53
CA TRP A 62 22.54 3.86 -13.08
C TRP A 62 21.18 4.34 -12.58
N ILE A 63 20.52 5.24 -13.31
CA ILE A 63 19.15 5.68 -12.97
C ILE A 63 18.20 4.50 -13.21
N SER A 64 18.24 3.91 -14.41
CA SER A 64 17.43 2.73 -14.74
C SER A 64 17.74 1.54 -13.82
N VAL A 65 19.01 1.29 -13.50
CA VAL A 65 19.40 0.25 -12.54
C VAL A 65 18.75 0.48 -11.18
N SER A 66 18.87 1.69 -10.64
CA SER A 66 18.35 2.02 -9.30
C SER A 66 16.82 1.96 -9.22
N TYR A 67 16.14 2.21 -10.34
CA TYR A 67 14.67 2.23 -10.42
C TYR A 67 14.06 0.85 -10.71
N HIS A 68 14.61 0.10 -11.67
CA HIS A 68 13.97 -1.12 -12.19
C HIS A 68 14.49 -2.41 -11.59
N GLN A 69 15.71 -2.43 -11.06
CA GLN A 69 16.35 -3.65 -10.57
C GLN A 69 16.13 -3.82 -9.08
N LYS A 70 16.06 -5.07 -8.62
CA LYS A 70 16.10 -5.39 -7.20
C LYS A 70 17.55 -5.45 -6.75
N LEU A 71 17.95 -4.46 -5.96
CA LEU A 71 19.32 -4.32 -5.47
C LEU A 71 19.37 -4.66 -3.97
N SER A 72 20.37 -5.43 -3.59
CA SER A 72 20.75 -5.68 -2.20
C SER A 72 21.46 -4.47 -1.62
N GLU A 73 21.36 -4.32 -0.30
CA GLU A 73 22.05 -3.25 0.42
C GLU A 73 23.57 -3.31 0.23
N ASP A 74 24.18 -4.50 0.19
CA ASP A 74 25.62 -4.67 -0.03
C ASP A 74 26.05 -4.19 -1.42
N PHE A 75 25.23 -4.44 -2.44
CA PHE A 75 25.47 -3.91 -3.77
C PHE A 75 25.36 -2.39 -3.79
N ILE A 76 24.37 -1.83 -3.09
CA ILE A 76 24.21 -0.38 -2.99
C ILE A 76 25.40 0.25 -2.23
N ARG A 77 25.92 -0.40 -1.17
CA ARG A 77 27.15 0.02 -0.47
C ARG A 77 28.35 0.05 -1.41
N GLU A 78 28.53 -1.00 -2.21
CA GLU A 78 29.61 -1.12 -3.19
C GLU A 78 29.56 0.02 -4.23
N PHE A 79 28.36 0.41 -4.65
CA PHE A 79 28.11 1.38 -5.72
C PHE A 79 27.47 2.69 -5.25
N GLN A 80 27.69 3.07 -3.99
CA GLN A 80 27.03 4.19 -3.33
C GLN A 80 27.23 5.56 -4.01
N ASP A 81 28.27 5.71 -4.82
CA ASP A 81 28.60 6.94 -5.56
C ASP A 81 28.09 6.93 -7.01
N LYS A 82 27.51 5.81 -7.45
CA LYS A 82 26.94 5.64 -8.80
C LYS A 82 25.42 5.52 -8.79
N VAL A 83 24.85 4.86 -7.77
CA VAL A 83 23.40 4.68 -7.65
C VAL A 83 22.66 6.03 -7.57
N TYR A 84 21.42 6.04 -8.04
CA TYR A 84 20.55 7.19 -7.93
C TYR A 84 19.71 7.10 -6.66
N TRP A 85 20.13 7.83 -5.63
CA TRP A 85 19.57 7.75 -4.27
C TRP A 85 18.06 7.96 -4.17
N PRO A 86 17.42 8.91 -4.89
CA PRO A 86 15.97 9.03 -4.86
C PRO A 86 15.25 7.75 -5.32
N SER A 87 15.77 7.06 -6.34
CA SER A 87 15.21 5.75 -6.75
C SER A 87 15.51 4.65 -5.74
N VAL A 88 16.71 4.66 -5.14
CA VAL A 88 17.05 3.71 -4.07
C VAL A 88 16.07 3.84 -2.90
N SER A 89 15.84 5.05 -2.42
CA SER A 89 14.94 5.35 -1.31
C SER A 89 13.48 4.99 -1.58
N SER A 90 13.04 5.03 -2.85
CA SER A 90 11.65 4.74 -3.23
C SER A 90 11.36 3.28 -3.56
N TYR A 91 12.28 2.61 -4.26
CA TYR A 91 11.98 1.33 -4.91
C TYR A 91 12.73 0.14 -4.32
N GLN A 92 13.76 0.38 -3.52
CA GLN A 92 14.48 -0.68 -2.83
C GLN A 92 13.92 -0.86 -1.41
N LYS A 93 13.99 -2.08 -0.90
CA LYS A 93 13.68 -2.36 0.50
C LYS A 93 14.91 -2.08 1.33
N LEU A 94 14.86 -1.03 2.15
CA LEU A 94 15.97 -0.59 2.98
C LEU A 94 15.67 -0.89 4.45
N SER A 95 16.64 -1.45 5.15
CA SER A 95 16.65 -1.55 6.60
C SER A 95 16.92 -0.20 7.24
N GLU A 96 16.44 0.00 8.46
CA GLU A 96 16.73 1.20 9.24
C GLU A 96 18.22 1.41 9.48
N ASP A 97 18.99 0.33 9.66
CA ASP A 97 20.45 0.41 9.85
C ASP A 97 21.16 0.88 8.58
N PHE A 98 20.71 0.44 7.40
CA PHE A 98 21.19 0.97 6.14
C PHE A 98 20.85 2.45 5.98
N ILE A 99 19.63 2.85 6.35
CA ILE A 99 19.23 4.27 6.28
C ILE A 99 20.04 5.12 7.27
N ARG A 100 20.37 4.61 8.47
CA ARG A 100 21.31 5.26 9.41
C ARG A 100 22.68 5.46 8.80
N GLU A 101 23.22 4.40 8.18
CA GLU A 101 24.53 4.41 7.52
C GLU A 101 24.59 5.48 6.43
N PHE A 102 23.53 5.62 5.62
CA PHE A 102 23.47 6.53 4.47
C PHE A 102 22.55 7.74 4.69
N LYS A 103 22.38 8.18 5.94
CA LYS A 103 21.45 9.26 6.34
C LYS A 103 21.64 10.60 5.63
N ASP A 104 22.81 10.84 5.04
CA ASP A 104 23.16 12.06 4.32
C ASP A 104 23.06 11.91 2.80
N LYS A 105 22.77 10.71 2.29
CA LYS A 105 22.57 10.41 0.87
C LYS A 105 21.13 10.05 0.52
N VAL A 106 20.42 9.36 1.41
CA VAL A 106 19.02 8.96 1.19
C VAL A 106 18.10 10.18 1.00
N ASP A 107 17.06 10.01 0.19
CA ASP A 107 15.97 10.98 0.10
C ASP A 107 14.99 10.75 1.24
N TRP A 108 14.95 11.68 2.21
CA TRP A 108 14.11 11.55 3.41
C TRP A 108 12.61 11.60 3.13
N SER A 109 12.18 12.26 2.06
CA SER A 109 10.77 12.27 1.66
C SER A 109 10.35 10.90 1.15
N HIS A 110 11.17 10.29 0.29
CA HIS A 110 10.94 8.93 -0.20
C HIS A 110 11.07 7.88 0.91
N VAL A 111 12.05 8.01 1.81
CA VAL A 111 12.17 7.15 3.00
C VAL A 111 10.89 7.21 3.84
N SER A 112 10.38 8.41 4.14
CA SER A 112 9.19 8.61 4.97
C SER A 112 7.91 8.02 4.35
N CYS A 113 7.82 7.99 3.02
CA CYS A 113 6.65 7.51 2.27
C CYS A 113 6.71 6.01 1.95
N TYR A 114 7.87 5.50 1.55
CA TYR A 114 8.01 4.18 0.91
C TYR A 114 8.72 3.14 1.77
N GLN A 115 9.38 3.54 2.86
CA GLN A 115 9.98 2.59 3.81
C GLN A 115 9.09 2.47 5.04
N LYS A 116 9.03 1.26 5.60
CA LYS A 116 8.39 1.05 6.90
C LYS A 116 9.36 1.52 7.97
N LEU A 117 8.94 2.52 8.75
CA LEU A 117 9.75 3.09 9.82
C LEU A 117 9.11 2.77 11.17
N SER A 118 9.94 2.34 12.11
CA SER A 118 9.58 2.27 13.53
C SER A 118 9.48 3.67 14.12
N GLU A 119 8.66 3.82 15.15
CA GLU A 119 8.55 5.09 15.87
C GLU A 119 9.88 5.52 16.50
N ASP A 120 10.71 4.58 16.97
CA ASP A 120 12.02 4.87 17.53
C ASP A 120 12.98 5.43 16.47
N PHE A 121 12.94 4.88 15.26
CA PHE A 121 13.69 5.44 14.14
C PHE A 121 13.21 6.86 13.78
N ILE A 122 11.89 7.08 13.77
CA ILE A 122 11.32 8.40 13.51
C ILE A 122 11.72 9.39 14.62
N ARG A 123 11.76 8.98 15.89
CA ARG A 123 12.27 9.80 17.02
C ARG A 123 13.73 10.20 16.80
N GLU A 124 14.57 9.25 16.42
CA GLU A 124 15.99 9.46 16.16
C GLU A 124 16.21 10.49 15.03
N PHE A 125 15.42 10.40 13.96
CA PHE A 125 15.53 11.24 12.76
C PHE A 125 14.42 12.30 12.63
N LYS A 126 13.86 12.75 13.75
CA LYS A 126 12.70 13.68 13.82
C LYS A 126 12.88 15.01 13.10
N ASP A 127 14.12 15.40 12.82
CA ASP A 127 14.47 16.66 12.14
C ASP A 127 14.82 16.44 10.65
N LYS A 128 14.84 15.19 10.18
CA LYS A 128 15.08 14.83 8.78
C LYS A 128 13.84 14.26 8.09
N VAL A 129 13.03 13.47 8.80
CA VAL A 129 11.82 12.87 8.24
C VAL A 129 10.83 13.92 7.73
N ASN A 130 10.08 13.55 6.70
CA ASN A 130 8.96 14.36 6.23
C ASN A 130 7.72 14.03 7.06
N TRP A 131 7.32 14.95 7.95
CA TRP A 131 6.20 14.74 8.87
C TRP A 131 4.84 14.57 8.18
N GLY A 132 4.63 15.17 7.02
CA GLY A 132 3.43 14.94 6.21
C GLY A 132 3.34 13.48 5.76
N PHE A 133 4.43 12.95 5.21
CA PHE A 133 4.49 11.55 4.78
C PHE A 133 4.49 10.57 5.95
N VAL A 134 5.15 10.89 7.06
CA VAL A 134 5.05 10.09 8.29
C VAL A 134 3.59 9.98 8.74
N SER A 135 2.88 11.12 8.82
CA SER A 135 1.48 11.17 9.27
C SER A 135 0.52 10.41 8.35
N CYS A 136 0.83 10.36 7.04
CA CYS A 136 -0.02 9.73 6.03
C CYS A 136 0.26 8.23 5.83
N TYR A 137 1.53 7.86 5.76
CA TYR A 137 1.94 6.53 5.31
C TYR A 137 2.33 5.58 6.45
N GLN A 138 2.84 6.10 7.56
CA GLN A 138 3.27 5.26 8.69
C GLN A 138 2.10 4.99 9.63
N LYS A 139 2.14 3.82 10.27
CA LYS A 139 1.23 3.50 11.38
C LYS A 139 1.79 4.12 12.65
N LEU A 140 1.06 5.07 13.22
CA LEU A 140 1.47 5.79 14.43
C LEU A 140 0.55 5.43 15.58
N SER A 141 1.14 5.21 16.76
CA SER A 141 0.42 5.12 18.02
C SER A 141 -0.04 6.50 18.47
N GLU A 142 -1.13 6.55 19.24
CA GLU A 142 -1.60 7.79 19.83
C GLU A 142 -0.56 8.44 20.75
N ASP A 143 0.23 7.64 21.48
CA ASP A 143 1.30 8.15 22.35
C ASP A 143 2.41 8.84 21.57
N PHE A 144 2.79 8.27 20.41
CA PHE A 144 3.72 8.93 19.51
C PHE A 144 3.14 10.23 18.94
N ILE A 145 1.86 10.23 18.56
CA ILE A 145 1.21 11.45 18.06
C ILE A 145 1.13 12.51 19.16
N ARG A 146 0.87 12.14 20.43
CA ARG A 146 0.95 13.06 21.59
C ARG A 146 2.34 13.66 21.74
N GLU A 147 3.37 12.82 21.67
CA GLU A 147 4.78 13.22 21.78
C GLU A 147 5.15 14.26 20.70
N PHE A 148 4.67 14.07 19.47
CA PHE A 148 4.99 14.91 18.30
C PHE A 148 3.82 15.76 17.80
N LYS A 149 2.90 16.14 18.69
CA LYS A 149 1.65 16.88 18.37
C LYS A 149 1.83 18.22 17.63
N ASP A 150 3.04 18.78 17.68
CA ASP A 150 3.39 20.05 17.04
C ASP A 150 4.17 19.86 15.72
N LYS A 151 4.51 18.61 15.36
CA LYS A 151 5.17 18.26 14.10
C LYS A 151 4.27 17.47 13.15
N VAL A 152 3.41 16.60 13.68
CA VAL A 152 2.48 15.80 12.86
C VAL A 152 1.53 16.69 12.05
N TYR A 153 1.12 16.18 10.90
CA TYR A 153 0.15 16.86 10.06
C TYR A 153 -1.27 16.38 10.39
N TRP A 154 -2.00 17.18 11.17
CA TRP A 154 -3.29 16.82 11.76
C TRP A 154 -4.35 16.33 10.78
N PRO A 155 -4.55 16.93 9.58
CA PRO A 155 -5.49 16.38 8.62
C PRO A 155 -5.17 14.94 8.21
N TYR A 156 -3.88 14.59 8.05
CA TYR A 156 -3.45 13.22 7.74
C TYR A 156 -3.55 12.30 8.95
N VAL A 157 -3.32 12.80 10.16
CA VAL A 157 -3.59 12.03 11.38
C VAL A 157 -5.07 11.66 11.45
N SER A 158 -5.96 12.65 11.27
CA SER A 158 -7.41 12.47 11.33
C SER A 158 -7.97 11.51 10.27
N CYS A 159 -7.38 11.48 9.07
CA CYS A 159 -7.90 10.62 7.99
C CYS A 159 -7.21 9.26 7.85
N HIS A 160 -5.97 9.09 8.30
CA HIS A 160 -5.21 7.87 8.04
C HIS A 160 -4.90 7.04 9.30
N GLN A 161 -4.93 7.64 10.48
CA GLN A 161 -4.69 6.94 11.74
C GLN A 161 -6.01 6.48 12.35
N LYS A 162 -5.99 5.35 13.08
CA LYS A 162 -7.12 4.92 13.88
C LYS A 162 -7.07 5.64 15.22
N LEU A 163 -8.02 6.54 15.45
CA LEU A 163 -8.07 7.36 16.65
C LEU A 163 -9.20 6.90 17.57
N SER A 164 -8.92 6.82 18.86
CA SER A 164 -9.92 6.65 19.91
C SER A 164 -10.69 7.94 20.13
N GLU A 165 -11.93 7.82 20.59
CA GLU A 165 -12.73 8.98 20.96
C GLU A 165 -12.07 9.82 22.05
N ASP A 166 -11.40 9.20 23.03
CA ASP A 166 -10.67 9.91 24.09
C ASP A 166 -9.51 10.74 23.54
N PHE A 167 -8.76 10.20 22.58
CA PHE A 167 -7.73 10.97 21.90
C PHE A 167 -8.31 12.13 21.09
N ILE A 168 -9.44 11.91 20.41
CA ILE A 168 -10.11 12.99 19.67
C ILE A 168 -10.62 14.07 20.63
N ARG A 169 -11.14 13.72 21.81
CA ARG A 169 -11.52 14.69 22.87
C ARG A 169 -10.31 15.49 23.32
N GLU A 170 -9.18 14.82 23.58
CA GLU A 170 -7.93 15.45 24.03
C GLU A 170 -7.43 16.49 23.00
N PHE A 171 -7.51 16.17 21.71
CA PHE A 171 -7.00 17.01 20.61
C PHE A 171 -8.09 17.65 19.76
N GLN A 172 -9.26 17.91 20.34
CA GLN A 172 -10.45 18.40 19.64
C GLN A 172 -10.28 19.77 18.94
N ASP A 173 -9.24 20.52 19.26
CA ASP A 173 -8.91 21.81 18.64
C ASP A 173 -7.81 21.71 17.57
N LYS A 174 -7.24 20.52 17.39
CA LYS A 174 -6.20 20.24 16.39
C LYS A 174 -6.66 19.30 15.29
N VAL A 175 -7.50 18.31 15.61
CA VAL A 175 -8.04 17.36 14.64
C VAL A 175 -8.84 18.05 13.55
N ASP A 176 -8.83 17.47 12.36
CA ASP A 176 -9.72 17.88 11.28
C ASP A 176 -11.08 17.19 11.44
N TRP A 177 -12.11 17.98 11.75
CA TRP A 177 -13.45 17.48 12.06
C TRP A 177 -14.18 16.88 10.87
N TYR A 178 -13.87 17.30 9.65
CA TYR A 178 -14.38 16.66 8.44
C TYR A 178 -13.84 15.23 8.38
N TYR A 179 -12.52 15.05 8.47
CA TYR A 179 -11.92 13.73 8.42
C TYR A 179 -12.27 12.84 9.62
N VAL A 180 -12.41 13.40 10.82
CA VAL A 180 -12.91 12.66 11.98
C VAL A 180 -14.31 12.10 11.71
N SER A 181 -15.21 12.92 11.17
CA SER A 181 -16.60 12.52 10.91
C SER A 181 -16.73 11.55 9.73
N TYR A 182 -15.80 11.64 8.78
CA TYR A 182 -15.74 10.86 7.54
C TYR A 182 -15.08 9.48 7.75
N GLU A 183 -13.90 9.41 8.38
CA GLU A 183 -13.03 8.22 8.42
C GLU A 183 -13.09 7.44 9.73
N GLN A 184 -13.43 8.10 10.84
CA GLN A 184 -13.45 7.43 12.16
C GLN A 184 -14.80 6.78 12.43
N LYS A 185 -14.78 5.66 13.15
CA LYS A 185 -16.01 5.05 13.68
C LYS A 185 -16.37 5.74 14.98
N LEU A 186 -17.46 6.52 14.97
CA LEU A 186 -17.89 7.31 16.12
C LEU A 186 -19.15 6.72 16.76
N SER A 187 -19.23 6.78 18.08
CA SER A 187 -20.43 6.46 18.85
C SER A 187 -21.42 7.61 18.82
N GLU A 188 -22.71 7.29 18.96
CA GLU A 188 -23.77 8.30 19.04
C GLU A 188 -23.59 9.25 20.22
N ASP A 189 -23.09 8.74 21.36
CA ASP A 189 -22.87 9.55 22.55
C ASP A 189 -21.75 10.57 22.34
N PHE A 190 -20.66 10.16 21.69
CA PHE A 190 -19.59 11.06 21.28
C PHE A 190 -20.07 12.12 20.28
N ILE A 191 -20.83 11.73 19.25
CA ILE A 191 -21.38 12.67 18.28
C ILE A 191 -22.30 13.68 18.97
N ARG A 192 -23.12 13.24 19.95
CA ARG A 192 -23.99 14.12 20.73
C ARG A 192 -23.20 15.09 21.61
N GLU A 193 -22.14 14.60 22.25
CA GLU A 193 -21.24 15.38 23.08
C GLU A 193 -20.57 16.51 22.28
N LEU A 194 -20.07 16.20 21.07
CA LEU A 194 -19.30 17.13 20.22
C LEU A 194 -20.08 17.60 18.99
N LYS A 195 -21.40 17.69 19.13
CA LYS A 195 -22.37 18.06 18.08
C LYS A 195 -22.08 19.38 17.36
N ASP A 196 -21.40 20.31 18.04
CA ASP A 196 -21.07 21.64 17.52
C ASP A 196 -19.75 21.64 16.73
N LYS A 197 -19.02 20.52 16.73
CA LYS A 197 -17.73 20.36 16.03
C LYS A 197 -17.81 19.38 14.86
N VAL A 198 -18.59 18.31 14.99
CA VAL A 198 -18.71 17.28 13.94
C VAL A 198 -19.24 17.84 12.62
N ASP A 199 -18.76 17.27 11.52
CA ASP A 199 -19.30 17.55 10.19
C ASP A 199 -20.57 16.70 9.98
N TRP A 200 -21.73 17.34 10.15
CA TRP A 200 -23.03 16.67 10.04
C TRP A 200 -23.30 15.98 8.70
N PRO A 201 -22.94 16.57 7.54
CA PRO A 201 -23.03 15.86 6.27
C PRO A 201 -22.28 14.52 6.29
N SER A 202 -21.04 14.51 6.79
CA SER A 202 -20.24 13.29 6.90
C SER A 202 -20.84 12.31 7.91
N VAL A 203 -21.25 12.79 9.10
CA VAL A 203 -21.93 11.94 10.10
C VAL A 203 -23.13 11.23 9.48
N SER A 204 -23.99 11.95 8.75
CA SER A 204 -25.18 11.39 8.14
C SER A 204 -24.90 10.36 7.04
N HIS A 205 -23.79 10.51 6.31
CA HIS A 205 -23.46 9.65 5.17
C HIS A 205 -22.62 8.42 5.54
N TYR A 206 -21.77 8.52 6.57
CA TYR A 206 -20.75 7.51 6.85
C TYR A 206 -20.95 6.78 8.18
N GLN A 207 -21.75 7.33 9.10
CA GLN A 207 -22.02 6.69 10.39
C GLN A 207 -23.31 5.85 10.35
N LYS A 208 -23.24 4.64 10.92
CA LYS A 208 -24.43 3.80 11.12
C LYS A 208 -25.18 4.23 12.37
N LEU A 209 -26.20 5.06 12.19
CA LEU A 209 -26.97 5.64 13.27
C LEU A 209 -28.24 4.82 13.57
N SER A 210 -28.75 4.93 14.78
CA SER A 210 -30.02 4.39 15.24
C SER A 210 -31.18 5.24 14.69
N ALA A 211 -32.37 4.65 14.65
CA ALA A 211 -33.56 5.40 14.23
C ALA A 211 -33.89 6.55 15.20
N LYS A 212 -33.65 6.35 16.51
CA LYS A 212 -33.84 7.37 17.54
C LYS A 212 -32.90 8.55 17.32
N PHE A 213 -31.61 8.30 17.12
CA PHE A 213 -30.61 9.34 16.92
C PHE A 213 -30.87 10.15 15.65
N ARG A 214 -31.18 9.48 14.53
CA ARG A 214 -31.56 10.19 13.30
C ARG A 214 -32.78 11.08 13.49
N LYS A 215 -33.78 10.65 14.27
CA LYS A 215 -34.95 11.46 14.58
C LYS A 215 -34.59 12.66 15.47
N GLU A 216 -33.71 12.46 16.45
CA GLU A 216 -33.20 13.49 17.37
C GLU A 216 -32.54 14.66 16.60
N PHE A 217 -31.73 14.34 15.59
CA PHE A 217 -30.96 15.32 14.81
C PHE A 217 -31.52 15.60 13.40
N ASN A 218 -32.74 15.17 13.10
CA ASN A 218 -33.39 15.35 11.79
C ASN A 218 -32.53 14.85 10.60
N LEU A 219 -31.87 13.70 10.75
CA LEU A 219 -31.01 13.10 9.73
C LEU A 219 -31.78 12.08 8.89
N THR A 220 -31.52 12.09 7.59
CA THR A 220 -32.09 11.12 6.65
C THR A 220 -31.12 9.97 6.40
N LYS A 221 -31.63 8.87 5.85
CA LYS A 221 -30.76 7.79 5.36
C LYS A 221 -30.23 8.19 3.98
N PRO A 222 -28.95 7.94 3.68
CA PRO A 222 -28.41 8.13 2.34
C PRO A 222 -28.97 7.09 1.35
N ASP A 223 -29.38 7.55 0.16
CA ASP A 223 -30.09 6.72 -0.85
C ASP A 223 -29.17 5.70 -1.56
N ASN A 224 -27.89 6.03 -1.78
CA ASN A 224 -26.91 5.19 -2.48
C ASN A 224 -25.92 4.51 -1.52
N ASN A 225 -26.45 3.93 -0.44
CA ASN A 225 -25.58 3.46 0.64
C ASN A 225 -26.06 2.14 1.26
N TRP A 226 -25.11 1.26 1.55
CA TRP A 226 -25.35 -0.08 2.08
C TRP A 226 -25.30 -0.19 3.62
N LEU A 227 -25.07 0.92 4.34
CA LEU A 227 -25.07 1.03 5.82
C LEU A 227 -26.27 0.35 6.47
N TYR A 228 -27.45 0.50 5.85
CA TYR A 228 -28.73 0.01 6.37
C TYR A 228 -29.29 -1.19 5.62
N LYS A 229 -28.56 -1.74 4.63
CA LYS A 229 -29.00 -2.94 3.91
C LYS A 229 -28.86 -4.18 4.79
N SER A 230 -29.90 -5.00 4.80
CA SER A 230 -29.88 -6.27 5.52
C SER A 230 -28.90 -7.26 4.88
N THR A 231 -28.37 -8.20 5.67
CA THR A 231 -27.54 -9.30 5.17
C THR A 231 -28.26 -10.10 4.07
N LYS A 232 -29.57 -10.31 4.20
CA LYS A 232 -30.39 -10.99 3.20
C LYS A 232 -30.39 -10.24 1.86
N THR A 233 -30.54 -8.92 1.90
CA THR A 233 -30.50 -8.06 0.70
C THR A 233 -29.12 -8.08 0.05
N LYS A 234 -28.04 -8.00 0.86
CA LYS A 234 -26.67 -8.09 0.36
C LYS A 234 -26.41 -9.44 -0.31
N LEU A 235 -26.83 -10.55 0.30
CA LEU A 235 -26.71 -11.90 -0.25
C LEU A 235 -27.45 -12.03 -1.59
N ALA A 236 -28.70 -11.58 -1.66
CA ALA A 236 -29.49 -11.62 -2.89
C ALA A 236 -28.79 -10.87 -4.03
N TYR A 237 -28.28 -9.66 -3.75
CA TYR A 237 -27.53 -8.88 -4.73
C TYR A 237 -26.29 -9.61 -5.24
N ILE A 238 -25.51 -10.22 -4.34
CA ILE A 238 -24.29 -10.98 -4.67
C ILE A 238 -24.60 -12.15 -5.59
N LYS A 239 -25.65 -12.92 -5.28
CA LYS A 239 -26.09 -14.06 -6.10
C LYS A 239 -26.49 -13.66 -7.52
N GLU A 240 -27.13 -12.50 -7.66
CA GLU A 240 -27.69 -12.05 -8.94
C GLU A 240 -26.68 -11.29 -9.81
N HIS A 241 -25.77 -10.53 -9.19
CA HIS A 241 -24.98 -9.52 -9.91
C HIS A 241 -23.45 -9.74 -9.88
N THR A 242 -22.97 -10.76 -9.17
CA THR A 242 -21.53 -10.97 -8.97
C THR A 242 -21.12 -12.41 -9.24
N ASN A 243 -19.82 -12.64 -9.37
CA ASN A 243 -19.22 -13.97 -9.56
C ASN A 243 -18.36 -14.39 -8.34
N TYR A 244 -18.59 -13.80 -7.16
CA TYR A 244 -17.88 -14.21 -5.95
C TYR A 244 -18.34 -15.60 -5.49
N GLU A 245 -17.38 -16.45 -5.12
CA GLU A 245 -17.64 -17.79 -4.56
C GLU A 245 -18.28 -17.63 -3.17
N LEU A 246 -19.51 -18.15 -3.01
CA LEU A 246 -20.20 -18.25 -1.73
C LEU A 246 -19.72 -19.48 -0.95
N VAL A 247 -19.47 -19.29 0.33
CA VAL A 247 -18.98 -20.33 1.26
C VAL A 247 -19.72 -20.27 2.59
N ASP A 248 -19.48 -21.26 3.45
CA ASP A 248 -20.04 -21.35 4.80
C ASP A 248 -21.59 -21.25 4.79
N ASN A 249 -22.25 -22.07 3.96
CA ASN A 249 -23.71 -22.07 3.76
C ASN A 249 -24.26 -20.68 3.39
N ASP A 250 -23.65 -20.03 2.40
CA ASP A 250 -24.01 -18.70 1.90
C ASP A 250 -23.88 -17.56 2.94
N THR A 251 -23.09 -17.76 3.99
CA THR A 251 -22.86 -16.71 5.02
C THR A 251 -21.60 -15.88 4.77
N ALA A 252 -20.74 -16.31 3.85
CA ALA A 252 -19.53 -15.61 3.47
C ALA A 252 -19.23 -15.73 1.97
N ILE A 253 -18.34 -14.87 1.49
CA ILE A 253 -17.72 -14.96 0.16
C ILE A 253 -16.21 -15.12 0.27
N ILE A 254 -15.64 -15.61 -0.82
CA ILE A 254 -14.22 -15.50 -1.11
C ILE A 254 -13.94 -14.30 -2.00
N ALA A 255 -12.92 -13.53 -1.66
CA ALA A 255 -12.36 -12.47 -2.51
C ALA A 255 -10.81 -12.52 -2.46
N TYR A 256 -10.15 -11.56 -3.12
CA TYR A 256 -8.70 -11.53 -3.26
C TYR A 256 -8.11 -10.18 -2.88
N LYS A 257 -7.15 -10.18 -1.96
CA LYS A 257 -6.47 -8.97 -1.48
C LYS A 257 -5.06 -8.90 -2.08
N SER A 258 -4.84 -7.93 -2.96
CA SER A 258 -3.48 -7.59 -3.41
C SER A 258 -2.79 -6.74 -2.35
N VAL A 259 -1.52 -7.04 -2.11
CA VAL A 259 -0.65 -6.38 -1.14
C VAL A 259 0.74 -6.23 -1.73
N ARG A 260 1.59 -5.42 -1.10
CA ARG A 260 3.03 -5.36 -1.40
C ARG A 260 3.69 -6.72 -1.17
N ASP A 261 4.87 -6.92 -1.75
CA ASP A 261 5.65 -8.15 -1.57
C ASP A 261 6.03 -8.41 -0.10
N ASP A 262 6.17 -7.35 0.68
CA ASP A 262 6.40 -7.39 2.13
C ASP A 262 5.15 -7.66 2.98
N GLY A 263 3.96 -7.76 2.37
CA GLY A 263 2.69 -8.03 3.04
C GLY A 263 1.89 -6.80 3.48
N HIS A 264 2.41 -5.58 3.34
CA HIS A 264 1.66 -4.37 3.66
C HIS A 264 0.64 -4.01 2.58
N SER A 265 -0.38 -3.23 2.96
CA SER A 265 -1.29 -2.60 2.00
C SER A 265 -0.52 -1.86 0.90
N VAL A 266 -1.06 -1.85 -0.32
CA VAL A 266 -0.45 -1.15 -1.46
C VAL A 266 -0.29 0.35 -1.18
N TYR A 267 -1.25 0.94 -0.46
CA TYR A 267 -1.30 2.38 -0.22
C TYR A 267 -0.35 2.86 0.89
N ASN A 268 -0.39 2.24 2.08
CA ASN A 268 0.36 2.67 3.26
C ASN A 268 0.68 1.51 4.22
N PHE A 269 1.37 1.80 5.32
CA PHE A 269 1.83 0.80 6.30
C PHE A 269 0.82 0.52 7.44
N GLN A 270 -0.44 0.94 7.30
CA GLN A 270 -1.46 0.77 8.35
C GLN A 270 -1.82 -0.69 8.61
N TYR A 271 -1.84 -1.49 7.55
CA TYR A 271 -2.16 -2.91 7.61
C TYR A 271 -1.00 -3.73 7.04
N HIS A 272 -0.52 -4.67 7.84
CA HIS A 272 0.36 -5.75 7.43
C HIS A 272 -0.45 -7.04 7.47
N TYR A 273 -0.68 -7.66 6.32
CA TYR A 273 -1.58 -8.81 6.19
C TYR A 273 -0.82 -10.13 6.31
N GLU A 274 -1.28 -10.97 7.22
CA GLU A 274 -0.70 -12.27 7.56
C GLU A 274 -1.77 -13.36 7.54
N ILE A 275 -1.38 -14.55 7.10
CA ILE A 275 -2.25 -15.73 6.99
C ILE A 275 -2.82 -16.10 8.38
N GLY A 276 -4.12 -16.41 8.42
CA GLY A 276 -4.87 -16.75 9.63
C GLY A 276 -5.30 -15.55 10.48
N LYS A 277 -4.86 -14.33 10.15
CA LYS A 277 -5.26 -13.12 10.88
C LYS A 277 -6.52 -12.50 10.29
N THR A 278 -7.27 -11.83 11.16
CA THR A 278 -8.47 -11.07 10.82
C THR A 278 -8.23 -9.59 11.02
N TYR A 279 -8.76 -8.77 10.12
CA TYR A 279 -8.59 -7.32 10.11
C TYR A 279 -9.94 -6.64 10.09
N GLU A 280 -10.03 -5.50 10.76
CA GLU A 280 -11.24 -4.68 10.84
C GLU A 280 -10.92 -3.22 10.54
N ALA A 281 -11.85 -2.53 9.88
CA ALA A 281 -11.77 -1.10 9.59
C ALA A 281 -13.16 -0.47 9.54
N HIS A 282 -13.23 0.85 9.75
CA HIS A 282 -14.36 1.62 9.25
C HIS A 282 -14.32 1.62 7.71
N CYS A 283 -15.48 1.72 7.06
CA CYS A 283 -15.51 1.79 5.60
C CYS A 283 -16.69 2.60 5.08
N ASP A 284 -16.45 3.28 3.96
CA ASP A 284 -17.48 3.99 3.21
C ASP A 284 -18.44 2.97 2.57
N MET A 285 -19.73 3.01 2.87
CA MET A 285 -20.70 2.08 2.28
C MET A 285 -21.48 2.70 1.11
N ASN A 286 -21.04 3.84 0.59
CA ASN A 286 -21.57 4.47 -0.61
C ASN A 286 -21.15 3.65 -1.86
N ILE A 287 -22.14 3.23 -2.64
CA ILE A 287 -21.92 2.46 -3.87
C ILE A 287 -21.65 3.33 -5.10
N GLY A 288 -21.92 4.63 -5.04
CA GLY A 288 -21.59 5.60 -6.08
C GLY A 288 -20.15 6.10 -6.00
N ASN A 289 -19.41 5.77 -4.94
CA ASN A 289 -18.00 6.13 -4.80
C ASN A 289 -17.08 4.94 -4.99
N GLU A 290 -16.43 4.89 -6.16
CA GLU A 290 -15.51 3.83 -6.57
C GLU A 290 -14.24 3.76 -5.69
N ASN A 291 -13.70 4.93 -5.34
CA ASN A 291 -12.42 5.07 -4.66
C ASN A 291 -12.62 5.72 -3.28
N SER A 292 -12.68 4.89 -2.25
CA SER A 292 -12.91 5.33 -0.88
C SER A 292 -12.30 4.35 0.12
N PHE A 293 -12.31 4.73 1.39
CA PHE A 293 -11.68 4.02 2.49
C PHE A 293 -12.40 2.74 2.91
N GLY A 294 -11.65 1.81 3.51
CA GLY A 294 -12.12 0.51 3.95
C GLY A 294 -11.25 -0.65 3.46
N LEU A 295 -11.54 -1.86 3.94
CA LEU A 295 -10.80 -3.04 3.52
C LEU A 295 -11.23 -3.44 2.11
N SER A 296 -10.41 -3.13 1.12
CA SER A 296 -10.67 -3.51 -0.26
C SER A 296 -10.32 -4.98 -0.52
N SER A 297 -11.10 -5.66 -1.35
CA SER A 297 -10.78 -6.97 -1.93
C SER A 297 -11.43 -7.08 -3.30
N TRP A 298 -10.78 -7.78 -4.23
CA TRP A 298 -11.17 -7.84 -5.63
C TRP A 298 -11.60 -9.26 -6.03
N THR A 299 -12.17 -9.40 -7.21
CA THR A 299 -12.12 -10.66 -7.95
C THR A 299 -10.66 -11.01 -8.29
N LEU A 300 -10.35 -12.28 -8.55
CA LEU A 300 -8.96 -12.72 -8.76
C LEU A 300 -8.27 -11.97 -9.91
N ASP A 301 -8.95 -11.85 -11.05
CA ASP A 301 -8.38 -11.20 -12.23
C ASP A 301 -8.11 -9.71 -12.00
N LYS A 302 -9.00 -9.02 -11.25
CA LYS A 302 -8.77 -7.62 -10.89
C LYS A 302 -7.71 -7.47 -9.81
N ALA A 303 -7.59 -8.42 -8.87
CA ALA A 303 -6.51 -8.41 -7.89
C ALA A 303 -5.13 -8.48 -8.58
N LYS A 304 -4.98 -9.34 -9.59
CA LYS A 304 -3.73 -9.47 -10.38
C LYS A 304 -3.36 -8.18 -11.11
N ASN A 305 -4.36 -7.48 -11.64
CA ASN A 305 -4.14 -6.23 -12.37
C ASN A 305 -3.99 -5.00 -11.47
N TYR A 306 -4.47 -5.05 -10.23
CA TYR A 306 -4.42 -3.90 -9.32
C TYR A 306 -3.01 -3.59 -8.82
N TYR A 307 -2.23 -4.63 -8.48
CA TYR A 307 -0.83 -4.49 -8.09
C TYR A 307 -0.07 -5.78 -8.45
N ASP A 308 0.68 -5.71 -9.55
CA ASP A 308 1.32 -6.85 -10.22
C ASP A 308 2.70 -7.23 -9.63
N LYS A 309 3.29 -6.35 -8.81
CA LYS A 309 4.60 -6.56 -8.17
C LYS A 309 4.54 -7.25 -6.80
N GLY A 310 3.35 -7.59 -6.33
CA GLY A 310 3.12 -7.96 -4.94
C GLY A 310 2.63 -9.38 -4.74
N LYS A 311 2.02 -9.61 -3.58
CA LYS A 311 1.35 -10.86 -3.22
C LYS A 311 -0.16 -10.71 -3.34
N ILE A 312 -0.84 -11.81 -3.58
CA ILE A 312 -2.30 -11.87 -3.54
C ILE A 312 -2.70 -12.88 -2.48
N PHE A 313 -3.58 -12.48 -1.57
CA PHE A 313 -4.16 -13.36 -0.58
C PHE A 313 -5.59 -13.73 -0.95
N LYS A 314 -5.96 -15.01 -0.78
CA LYS A 314 -7.36 -15.44 -0.73
C LYS A 314 -7.93 -15.00 0.63
N VAL A 315 -9.03 -14.26 0.62
CA VAL A 315 -9.67 -13.73 1.83
C VAL A 315 -11.12 -14.21 1.95
N LYS A 316 -11.57 -14.38 3.19
CA LYS A 316 -12.97 -14.65 3.51
C LYS A 316 -13.62 -13.39 4.06
N ILE A 317 -14.81 -13.06 3.56
CA ILE A 317 -15.59 -11.91 4.00
C ILE A 317 -17.01 -12.37 4.30
N MET A 318 -17.46 -12.20 5.53
CA MET A 318 -18.86 -12.49 5.88
C MET A 318 -19.79 -11.53 5.15
N ILE A 319 -20.94 -11.99 4.68
CA ILE A 319 -21.91 -11.13 3.95
C ILE A 319 -22.32 -9.90 4.78
N LYS A 320 -22.43 -10.06 6.11
CA LYS A 320 -22.77 -8.97 7.04
C LYS A 320 -21.74 -7.84 7.04
N ASP A 321 -20.46 -8.17 6.78
CA ASP A 321 -19.31 -7.26 6.85
C ASP A 321 -18.99 -6.60 5.50
N ILE A 322 -19.73 -6.94 4.44
CA ILE A 322 -19.63 -6.26 3.14
C ILE A 322 -20.23 -4.86 3.27
N GLY A 323 -19.40 -3.84 3.12
CA GLY A 323 -19.77 -2.44 3.16
C GLY A 323 -20.36 -1.97 1.84
N ALA A 324 -19.65 -2.20 0.73
CA ALA A 324 -20.11 -1.85 -0.61
C ALA A 324 -19.52 -2.81 -1.65
N ILE A 325 -20.18 -2.89 -2.82
CA ILE A 325 -19.65 -3.52 -4.02
C ILE A 325 -19.58 -2.44 -5.09
N VAL A 326 -18.39 -2.27 -5.66
CA VAL A 326 -18.03 -1.19 -6.58
C VAL A 326 -17.19 -1.75 -7.74
N HIS A 327 -16.81 -0.90 -8.69
CA HIS A 327 -16.07 -1.17 -9.91
C HIS A 327 -16.72 -2.27 -10.75
N SER A 328 -17.97 -2.02 -11.16
CA SER A 328 -18.75 -2.98 -11.96
C SER A 328 -18.80 -4.37 -11.31
N ASN A 329 -19.07 -4.40 -10.01
CA ASN A 329 -19.18 -5.61 -9.20
C ASN A 329 -17.89 -6.41 -8.99
N GLN A 330 -16.72 -5.81 -9.23
CA GLN A 330 -15.43 -6.50 -9.15
C GLN A 330 -14.62 -6.19 -7.90
N LYS A 331 -15.06 -5.23 -7.08
CA LYS A 331 -14.40 -4.85 -5.83
C LYS A 331 -15.39 -4.81 -4.68
N ILE A 332 -15.06 -5.54 -3.63
CA ILE A 332 -15.67 -5.45 -2.32
C ILE A 332 -14.91 -4.42 -1.50
N ARG A 333 -15.66 -3.58 -0.79
CA ARG A 333 -15.18 -2.83 0.35
C ARG A 333 -15.86 -3.40 1.59
N SER A 334 -15.09 -3.84 2.58
CA SER A 334 -15.61 -4.49 3.79
C SER A 334 -15.13 -3.81 5.07
N THR A 335 -15.89 -4.03 6.15
CA THR A 335 -15.50 -3.64 7.51
C THR A 335 -14.62 -4.69 8.19
N LYS A 336 -14.64 -5.93 7.67
CA LYS A 336 -13.90 -7.06 8.22
C LYS A 336 -13.51 -8.04 7.12
N LEU A 337 -12.34 -8.65 7.24
CA LEU A 337 -11.93 -9.79 6.41
C LEU A 337 -10.94 -10.69 7.17
N GLU A 338 -10.90 -11.95 6.77
CA GLU A 338 -9.94 -12.95 7.26
C GLU A 338 -8.99 -13.35 6.12
N ILE A 339 -7.69 -13.36 6.37
CA ILE A 339 -6.68 -13.83 5.41
C ILE A 339 -6.58 -15.34 5.52
N ILE A 340 -6.97 -16.07 4.47
CA ILE A 340 -7.05 -17.54 4.50
C ILE A 340 -5.71 -18.18 4.12
N LYS A 341 -5.17 -17.78 2.96
CA LYS A 341 -3.93 -18.33 2.40
C LYS A 341 -3.37 -17.42 1.30
N LEU A 342 -2.11 -17.64 0.95
CA LEU A 342 -1.52 -17.04 -0.25
C LEU A 342 -2.17 -17.65 -1.49
N GLN A 343 -2.48 -16.80 -2.48
CA GLN A 343 -2.88 -17.23 -3.80
C GLN A 343 -1.61 -17.45 -4.62
N GLU A 344 -1.41 -18.70 -5.04
CA GLU A 344 -0.34 -19.09 -5.95
C GLU A 344 -0.49 -18.46 -7.34
#